data_AF-A0A6H9XSB6-F1
#
_entry.id   AF-A0A6H9XSB6-F1
#
_cell.length_a   1.000
_cell.length_b   1.000
_cell.length_c   1.000
_cell.angle_alpha   90.00
_cell.angle_beta   90.00
_cell.angle_gamma   90.00
#
_symmetry.space_group_name_H-M   'P 1'
#
loop_
_entity.id
_entity.type
_entity.pdbx_description
1 polymer ?
#
loop_
_entity_poly.entity_id
_entity_poly.type
_entity_poly.pdbx_seq_one_letter_code
_entity_poly.pdbx_strand_id
1 'polypeptide(L)'
;METLTLKLRGTDEAGNERYRSYYLITDGGRNVGRGRASVVPMSRGAPMPESDHVEVKAGGEEEAVVKMIEILLALPGNLGLSAELNDAPD
;
A
#
# COMPACT_ATOMS: atom_id res chain seq x y z
N MET A 1 -6.95 14.47 2.52
CA MET A 1 -7.09 13.02 2.68
C MET A 1 -7.50 12.44 1.35
N GLU A 2 -6.67 11.58 0.78
CA GLU A 2 -6.93 10.89 -0.48
C GLU A 2 -6.95 9.38 -0.22
N THR A 3 -7.78 8.65 -0.96
CA THR A 3 -7.83 7.19 -0.88
C THR A 3 -7.47 6.64 -2.25
N LEU A 4 -6.46 5.78 -2.27
CA LEU A 4 -5.96 5.11 -3.46
C LEU A 4 -6.22 3.62 -3.34
N THR A 5 -6.43 2.95 -4.47
CA THR A 5 -6.54 1.49 -4.52
C THR A 5 -5.24 0.91 -5.02
N LEU A 6 -4.62 0.04 -4.23
CA LEU A 6 -3.41 -0.70 -4.60
C LEU A 6 -3.78 -2.14 -4.93
N LYS A 7 -3.54 -2.55 -6.18
CA LYS A 7 -3.68 -3.94 -6.63
C LYS A 7 -2.29 -4.55 -6.74
N LEU A 8 -2.06 -5.72 -6.13
CA LEU A 8 -0.83 -6.50 -6.32
C LEU A 8 -1.14 -7.74 -7.17
N ARG A 9 -0.35 -7.97 -8.20
CA ARG A 9 -0.52 -9.05 -9.17
C ARG A 9 0.79 -9.74 -9.47
N GLY A 10 0.76 -11.05 -9.60
CA GLY A 10 1.91 -11.85 -10.00
C GLY A 10 1.65 -13.32 -9.90
N THR A 11 2.70 -14.11 -10.08
CA THR A 11 2.69 -15.57 -9.94
C THR A 11 3.52 -15.96 -8.74
N ASP A 12 3.05 -16.95 -7.97
CA ASP A 12 3.85 -17.52 -6.89
C ASP A 12 4.88 -18.53 -7.38
N GLU A 13 5.73 -19.02 -6.47
CA GLU A 13 6.78 -19.99 -6.78
C GLU A 13 6.25 -21.31 -7.39
N ALA A 14 4.96 -21.61 -7.19
CA ALA A 14 4.29 -22.77 -7.77
C ALA A 14 3.59 -22.46 -9.11
N GLY A 15 3.75 -21.23 -9.64
CA GLY A 15 3.17 -20.79 -10.89
C GLY A 15 1.69 -20.43 -10.82
N ASN A 16 1.11 -20.29 -9.62
CA ASN A 16 -0.29 -19.90 -9.46
C ASN A 16 -0.41 -18.37 -9.48
N GLU A 17 -1.41 -17.87 -10.21
CA GLU A 17 -1.74 -16.45 -10.19
C GLU A 17 -2.21 -16.03 -8.78
N ARG A 18 -1.65 -14.92 -8.30
CA ARG A 18 -2.03 -14.30 -7.04
C ARG A 18 -2.48 -12.86 -7.26
N TYR A 19 -3.60 -12.54 -6.61
CA TYR A 19 -4.17 -11.20 -6.59
C TYR A 19 -4.37 -10.73 -5.15
N ARG A 20 -3.94 -9.50 -4.85
CA ARG A 20 -4.21 -8.80 -3.59
C ARG A 20 -4.71 -7.40 -3.89
N SER A 21 -5.56 -6.88 -3.01
CA SER A 21 -6.04 -5.52 -3.08
C SER A 21 -5.98 -4.88 -1.70
N TYR A 22 -5.55 -3.62 -1.65
CA TYR A 22 -5.45 -2.80 -0.44
C TYR A 22 -6.00 -1.40 -0.74
N TYR A 23 -6.60 -0.78 0.27
CA TYR A 23 -6.78 0.66 0.27
C TYR A 23 -5.56 1.32 0.90
N LEU A 24 -5.06 2.37 0.25
CA LEU A 24 -4.08 3.28 0.82
C LEU A 24 -4.78 4.60 1.12
N ILE A 25 -4.72 5.05 2.37
CA ILE A 25 -5.33 6.29 2.83
C ILE A 25 -4.20 7.25 3.18
N THR A 26 -4.09 8.34 2.44
CA THR A 26 -3.11 9.39 2.69
C THR A 26 -3.78 10.54 3.42
N ASP A 27 -3.10 11.10 4.42
CA ASP A 27 -3.46 12.42 4.94
C ASP A 27 -2.28 13.36 4.75
N GLY A 28 -2.56 14.44 4.01
CA GLY A 28 -1.57 15.41 3.58
C GLY A 28 -1.03 16.33 4.64
N GLY A 29 -1.44 16.12 5.90
CA GLY A 29 -0.94 16.84 7.07
C GLY A 29 -0.78 18.34 6.85
N ARG A 30 -1.69 18.94 6.06
CA ARG A 30 -1.66 20.36 5.70
C ARG A 30 -1.62 21.28 6.93
N ASN A 31 -1.94 20.74 8.11
CA ASN A 31 -1.98 21.45 9.38
C ASN A 31 -0.84 21.10 10.37
N VAL A 32 0.04 20.12 10.10
CA VAL A 32 1.05 19.63 11.08
C VAL A 32 2.44 19.31 10.49
N GLY A 33 2.66 19.47 9.18
CA GLY A 33 4.00 19.33 8.58
C GLY A 33 4.53 17.88 8.56
N ARG A 34 3.64 16.89 8.43
CA ARG A 34 3.98 15.46 8.31
C ARG A 34 3.08 14.82 7.26
N GLY A 35 3.62 13.93 6.43
CA GLY A 35 2.83 13.09 5.53
C GLY A 35 2.55 11.74 6.19
N ARG A 36 1.32 11.22 6.08
CA ARG A 36 0.97 9.88 6.57
C ARG A 36 0.28 9.07 5.49
N ALA A 37 0.66 7.80 5.36
CA ALA A 37 -0.07 6.80 4.59
C ALA A 37 -0.47 5.65 5.51
N SER A 38 -1.73 5.21 5.43
CA SER A 38 -2.26 4.06 6.15
C SER A 38 -2.78 3.03 5.16
N VAL A 39 -2.74 1.75 5.52
CA VAL A 39 -3.16 0.65 4.63
C VAL A 39 -4.29 -0.17 5.26
N VAL A 40 -5.26 -0.56 4.45
CA VAL A 40 -6.35 -1.46 4.83
C VAL A 40 -6.43 -2.60 3.82
N PRO A 41 -6.38 -3.88 4.24
CA PRO A 41 -6.49 -5.00 3.32
C PRO A 41 -7.94 -5.17 2.84
N MET A 42 -8.12 -5.33 1.53
CA MET A 42 -9.45 -5.62 0.95
C MET A 42 -9.66 -7.12 0.70
N SER A 43 -8.57 -7.84 0.41
CA SER A 43 -8.62 -9.28 0.18
C SER A 43 -8.47 -10.05 1.50
N ARG A 44 -9.29 -11.11 1.68
CA ARG A 44 -9.17 -11.98 2.85
C ARG A 44 -7.79 -12.66 2.88
N GLY A 45 -7.12 -12.56 4.03
CA GLY A 45 -5.78 -13.13 4.22
C GLY A 45 -4.67 -12.39 3.46
N ALA A 46 -4.91 -11.15 3.03
CA ALA A 46 -3.85 -10.29 2.52
C ALA A 46 -2.80 -10.03 3.62
N PRO A 47 -1.50 -10.22 3.34
CA PRO A 47 -0.44 -9.91 4.28
C PRO A 47 -0.48 -8.46 4.73
N MET A 48 -0.28 -8.23 6.03
CA MET A 48 -0.22 -6.88 6.60
C MET A 48 1.13 -6.68 7.32
N PRO A 49 1.69 -5.47 7.26
CA PRO A 49 2.83 -5.10 8.11
C PRO A 49 2.41 -5.04 9.58
N GLU A 50 3.40 -5.02 10.48
CA GLU A 50 3.16 -4.85 11.92
C GLU A 50 2.51 -3.49 12.26
N SER A 51 2.90 -2.44 11.53
CA SER A 51 2.28 -1.11 11.61
C SER A 51 1.42 -0.86 10.38
N ASP A 52 0.15 -0.53 10.58
CA ASP A 52 -0.82 -0.22 9.52
C ASP A 52 -0.63 1.17 8.90
N HIS A 53 0.35 1.94 9.36
CA HIS A 53 0.65 3.27 8.83
C HIS A 53 2.15 3.57 8.83
N VAL A 54 2.52 4.53 7.98
CA VAL A 54 3.85 5.12 7.85
C VAL A 54 3.72 6.64 7.94
N GLU A 55 4.63 7.27 8.68
CA GLU A 55 4.77 8.73 8.73
C GLU A 55 6.11 9.17 8.09
N VAL A 56 6.07 10.28 7.36
CA VAL A 56 7.23 10.94 6.75
C VAL A 56 7.18 12.46 6.98
N LYS A 57 8.27 13.16 6.62
CA LYS A 57 8.39 14.62 6.81
C LYS A 57 7.47 15.39 5.83
N ALA A 58 7.22 16.67 6.13
CA ALA A 58 6.33 17.57 5.38
C ALA A 58 6.52 17.49 3.86
N GLY A 59 5.41 17.40 3.11
CA GLY A 59 5.41 17.35 1.63
C GLY A 59 5.65 15.97 1.03
N GLY A 60 5.88 14.93 1.85
CA GLY A 60 6.13 13.56 1.39
C GLY A 60 4.88 12.68 1.29
N GLU A 61 3.72 13.18 0.89
CA GLU A 61 2.53 12.31 0.74
C GLU A 61 2.79 11.15 -0.23
N GLU A 62 3.38 11.48 -1.37
CA GLU A 62 3.85 10.51 -2.36
C GLU A 62 4.94 9.61 -1.77
N GLU A 63 5.86 10.16 -0.97
CA GLU A 63 6.90 9.37 -0.29
C GLU A 63 6.29 8.37 0.71
N ALA A 64 5.26 8.76 1.46
CA ALA A 64 4.57 7.89 2.41
C ALA A 64 3.86 6.75 1.68
N VAL A 65 3.22 7.04 0.53
CA VAL A 65 2.57 6.05 -0.33
C VAL A 65 3.60 5.08 -0.88
N VAL A 66 4.67 5.58 -1.50
CA VAL A 66 5.75 4.76 -2.07
C VAL A 66 6.34 3.86 -1.00
N LYS A 67 6.67 4.41 0.17
CA LYS A 67 7.22 3.63 1.29
C LYS A 67 6.25 2.56 1.81
N MET A 68 4.95 2.86 1.86
CA MET A 68 3.94 1.87 2.21
C MET A 68 3.87 0.74 1.16
N ILE A 69 3.93 1.07 -0.13
CA ILE A 69 3.95 0.08 -1.22
C ILE A 69 5.19 -0.81 -1.11
N GLU A 70 6.37 -0.24 -0.88
CA GLU A 70 7.62 -0.98 -0.69
C GLU A 70 7.52 -1.96 0.48
N ILE A 71 6.97 -1.52 1.62
CA ILE A 71 6.74 -2.38 2.79
C ILE A 71 5.81 -3.53 2.43
N LEU A 72 4.69 -3.26 1.73
CA LEU A 72 3.73 -4.28 1.33
C LEU A 72 4.35 -5.31 0.38
N LEU A 73 5.15 -4.87 -0.59
CA LEU A 73 5.84 -5.76 -1.53
C LEU A 73 6.91 -6.62 -0.84
N ALA A 74 7.52 -6.13 0.24
CA ALA A 74 8.52 -6.86 1.01
C ALA A 74 7.91 -7.93 1.94
N LEU A 75 6.58 -7.97 2.12
CA LEU A 75 5.95 -8.97 2.96
C LEU A 75 6.09 -10.38 2.36
N PRO A 76 6.40 -11.42 3.16
CA PRO A 76 6.58 -12.78 2.67
C PRO A 76 5.44 -13.31 1.78
N GLY A 77 4.20 -12.94 2.07
CA GLY A 77 3.03 -13.36 1.28
C GLY A 77 2.78 -12.56 -0.01
N ASN A 78 3.58 -11.52 -0.27
CA ASN A 78 3.50 -10.64 -1.44
C ASN A 78 4.77 -10.68 -2.30
N LEU A 79 5.77 -11.49 -1.95
CA LEU A 79 6.99 -11.65 -2.74
C LEU A 79 6.65 -12.11 -4.17
N GLY A 80 7.30 -11.50 -5.15
CA GLY A 80 7.07 -11.77 -6.58
C GLY A 80 5.82 -11.12 -7.17
N LEU A 81 5.05 -10.36 -6.37
CA LEU A 81 3.95 -9.55 -6.89
C LEU A 81 4.44 -8.16 -7.32
N SER A 82 3.76 -7.60 -8.31
CA SER A 82 3.97 -6.23 -8.79
C SER A 82 2.81 -5.34 -8.36
N ALA A 83 3.12 -4.08 -8.02
CA ALA A 83 2.15 -3.09 -7.60
C ALA A 83 1.55 -2.32 -8.79
N GLU A 84 0.22 -2.15 -8.77
CA GLU A 84 -0.55 -1.31 -9.68
C GLU A 84 -1.42 -0.38 -8.84
N LEU A 85 -1.12 0.92 -8.89
CA LEU A 85 -1.85 1.96 -8.16
C LEU A 85 -2.93 2.54 -9.04
N ASN A 86 -4.17 2.57 -8.55
CA ASN A 86 -5.31 3.20 -9.20
C ASN A 86 -5.88 4.29 -8.30
N ASP A 87 -6.07 5.47 -8.88
CA ASP A 87 -6.62 6.68 -8.25
C ASP A 87 -8.16 6.71 -8.25
N ALA A 88 -8.79 5.83 -9.03
CA ALA A 88 -10.25 5.65 -9.05
C ALA A 88 -10.66 4.34 -8.33
N PRO A 89 -11.63 4.39 -7.40
CA PRO A 89 -12.40 3.20 -7.06
C PRO A 89 -13.31 2.86 -8.26
N ASP A 90 -13.17 1.65 -8.80
CA ASP A 90 -14.17 1.07 -9.73
C ASP A 90 -15.58 1.07 -9.12
#